data_AF-A0A7X8CWX9-F1
#
_entry.id   AF-A0A7X8CWX9-F1
#
_cell.length_a   1.000
_cell.length_b   1.000
_cell.length_c   1.000
_cell.angle_alpha   90.00
_cell.angle_beta   90.00
_cell.angle_gamma   90.00
#
_symmetry.space_group_name_H-M   'P 1'
#
loop_
_entity.id
_entity.type
_entity.pdbx_description
1 polymer ?
#
loop_
_entity_poly.entity_id
_entity_poly.type
_entity_poly.pdbx_seq_one_letter_code
_entity_poly.pdbx_strand_id
1 'polypeptide(L)'
;LQADPEAAVRALQEKRRIRILRANPDPIVDPIREILFTSNILLTIPSSPASLEKLDLDEGWKDRIRAAGSERQAFFYDHPVHIGEPPESNEIVYGLRGLDRAIEWEKAAGGAGARDKAAVVLSVSVTHMGLREAAGAYIRSLLAEAPPLRHLRVYVFTELDCIRLVREALSPFLSPGPLGDSGETNRRILEVFGADGEYGRHYSFLKAIAPFWRLFVDPAVKATFKIDLDQVFPQEALVRESGASACGHFRSPLWGALGRDAEDRPVEPGMIAGALVNEKDIGRGLFTPDVTPPESVPAGEASVFYNRVPMALSTRAEMMARYGAGEDLDGTRTCLQRFHVTGGTNGIRVEALLRHRPFTPTFLGRAEDQAYILLVLFKGDGPFLRYLHEPGLIMRHDKEAFAGPSIEAARLGRFVGDLARAYFFSRYAEAVPWGFEATKAQLDPFTGCFITRIPWTLQYLRLCLKATETVRSGATAEARALVSLAAERLSPLLDADEGKAPSVRERWSGEAAAWDGYYDALGAAESRTAKARLSVGRRLVRPCRVR
;
A
#
# COMPACT_ATOMS: atom_id res chain seq x y z
N LEU A 1 9.15 27.30 -8.50
CA LEU A 1 7.85 26.59 -8.52
C LEU A 1 6.70 27.52 -8.91
N GLN A 2 6.49 28.65 -8.23
CA GLN A 2 5.40 29.58 -8.59
C GLN A 2 5.68 30.44 -9.83
N ALA A 3 6.93 30.81 -10.09
CA ALA A 3 7.29 31.68 -11.23
C ALA A 3 7.19 30.98 -12.60
N ASP A 4 7.56 29.70 -12.69
CA ASP A 4 7.39 28.86 -13.88
C ASP A 4 7.06 27.41 -13.47
N PRO A 5 5.76 27.11 -13.27
CA PRO A 5 5.32 25.77 -12.91
C PRO A 5 5.60 24.72 -13.99
N GLU A 6 5.56 25.09 -15.27
CA GLU A 6 5.77 24.18 -16.39
C GLU A 6 7.24 23.76 -16.50
N ALA A 7 8.18 24.69 -16.32
CA ALA A 7 9.60 24.35 -16.27
C ALA A 7 9.91 23.41 -15.10
N ALA A 8 9.28 23.60 -13.94
CA ALA A 8 9.45 22.71 -12.81
C ALA A 8 8.91 21.30 -13.09
N VAL A 9 7.77 21.19 -13.77
CA VAL A 9 7.21 19.91 -14.22
C VAL A 9 8.18 19.20 -15.16
N ARG A 10 8.66 19.89 -16.21
CA ARG A 10 9.61 19.33 -17.17
C ARG A 10 10.92 18.91 -16.52
N ALA A 11 11.48 19.73 -15.62
CA ALA A 11 12.71 19.40 -14.91
C ALA A 11 12.55 18.15 -14.04
N LEU A 12 11.40 17.98 -13.39
CA LEU A 12 11.12 16.77 -12.61
C LEU A 12 10.95 15.56 -13.54
N GLN A 13 10.23 15.69 -14.66
CA GLN A 13 10.10 14.62 -15.66
C GLN A 13 11.45 14.18 -16.21
N GLU A 14 12.37 15.12 -16.48
CA GLU A 14 13.72 14.80 -16.93
C GLU A 14 14.47 13.96 -15.89
N LYS A 15 14.43 14.38 -14.62
CA LYS A 15 15.00 13.61 -13.50
C LYS A 15 14.37 12.22 -13.35
N ARG A 16 13.10 12.05 -13.77
CA ARG A 16 12.38 10.78 -13.72
C ARG A 16 12.49 9.96 -15.00
N ARG A 17 13.19 10.44 -16.03
CA ARG A 17 13.28 9.73 -17.31
C ARG A 17 14.06 8.41 -17.15
N ILE A 18 13.53 7.37 -17.80
CA ILE A 18 14.23 6.11 -18.04
C ILE A 18 14.35 5.94 -19.55
N ARG A 19 15.57 5.64 -20.01
CA ARG A 19 15.82 5.13 -21.36
C ARG A 19 15.75 3.61 -21.34
N ILE A 20 14.81 3.04 -22.09
CA ILE A 20 14.60 1.60 -22.20
C ILE A 20 15.68 0.98 -23.07
N LEU A 21 16.36 -0.04 -22.54
CA LEU A 21 17.36 -0.82 -23.27
C LEU A 21 16.77 -2.14 -23.78
N ARG A 22 15.89 -2.74 -22.99
CA ARG A 22 15.23 -4.00 -23.32
C ARG A 22 13.85 -4.07 -22.68
N ALA A 23 12.82 -4.30 -23.49
CA ALA A 23 11.49 -4.61 -22.99
C ALA A 23 11.49 -5.92 -22.16
N ASN A 24 10.48 -6.11 -21.32
CA ASN A 24 10.28 -7.36 -20.61
C ASN A 24 10.03 -8.50 -21.63
N PRO A 25 10.83 -9.57 -21.65
CA PRO A 25 10.62 -10.71 -22.56
C PRO A 25 9.41 -11.59 -22.19
N ASP A 26 8.91 -11.48 -20.96
CA ASP A 26 7.71 -12.20 -20.48
C ASP A 26 6.73 -11.20 -19.83
N PRO A 27 6.08 -10.33 -20.63
CA PRO A 27 5.08 -9.40 -20.12
C PRO A 27 3.86 -10.17 -19.60
N ILE A 28 3.01 -9.47 -18.83
CA ILE A 28 1.67 -9.98 -18.52
C ILE A 28 0.88 -10.06 -19.84
N VAL A 29 0.30 -11.22 -20.11
CA VAL A 29 -0.56 -11.48 -21.28
C VAL A 29 -2.01 -11.64 -20.85
N ASP A 30 -2.24 -12.28 -19.70
CA ASP A 30 -3.58 -12.48 -19.14
C ASP A 30 -3.65 -11.90 -17.72
N PRO A 31 -3.95 -10.59 -17.58
CA PRO A 31 -4.00 -9.95 -16.27
C PRO A 31 -4.94 -10.63 -15.27
N ILE A 32 -6.03 -11.26 -15.73
CA ILE A 32 -7.01 -11.90 -14.84
C ILE A 32 -6.43 -13.14 -14.18
N ARG A 33 -5.60 -13.89 -14.89
CA ARG A 33 -4.98 -15.14 -14.38
C ARG A 33 -3.60 -14.92 -13.80
N GLU A 34 -2.86 -13.96 -14.35
CA GLU A 34 -1.45 -13.75 -14.03
C GLU A 34 -1.24 -12.68 -12.94
N ILE A 35 -2.25 -11.89 -12.58
CA ILE A 35 -2.18 -10.91 -11.50
C ILE A 35 -3.01 -11.38 -10.29
N LEU A 36 -2.37 -11.40 -9.13
CA LEU A 36 -3.05 -11.51 -7.85
C LEU A 36 -3.48 -10.11 -7.39
N PHE A 37 -4.77 -9.82 -7.40
CA PHE A 37 -5.28 -8.58 -6.84
C PHE A 37 -5.26 -8.66 -5.32
N THR A 38 -4.89 -7.57 -4.66
CA THR A 38 -4.75 -7.54 -3.21
C THR A 38 -5.36 -6.27 -2.64
N SER A 39 -5.93 -6.36 -1.44
CA SER A 39 -6.42 -5.20 -0.71
C SER A 39 -6.39 -5.45 0.79
N ASN A 40 -6.31 -4.38 1.58
CA ASN A 40 -6.42 -4.43 3.03
C ASN A 40 -7.84 -4.08 3.47
N ILE A 41 -8.27 -4.70 4.56
CA ILE A 41 -9.46 -4.35 5.31
C ILE A 41 -8.99 -4.02 6.72
N LEU A 42 -9.35 -2.83 7.19
CA LEU A 42 -8.97 -2.32 8.49
C LEU A 42 -10.23 -2.24 9.36
N LEU A 43 -10.46 -3.24 10.21
CA LEU A 43 -11.70 -3.33 10.98
C LEU A 43 -11.61 -2.62 12.34
N THR A 44 -12.71 -1.99 12.73
CA THR A 44 -12.88 -1.45 14.06
C THR A 44 -14.21 -1.82 14.70
N ILE A 45 -14.31 -1.50 15.98
CA ILE A 45 -15.47 -1.78 16.82
C ILE A 45 -16.74 -1.15 16.20
N PRO A 46 -17.93 -1.73 16.46
CA PRO A 46 -19.17 -1.20 15.94
C PRO A 46 -19.38 0.27 16.29
N SER A 47 -19.93 1.05 15.35
CA SER A 47 -20.28 2.46 15.58
C SER A 47 -21.39 2.63 16.60
N SER A 48 -22.21 1.59 16.83
CA SER A 48 -23.21 1.55 17.90
C SER A 48 -23.48 0.11 18.33
N PRO A 49 -23.99 -0.13 19.56
CA PRO A 49 -24.44 -1.47 19.96
C PRO A 49 -25.52 -2.03 19.02
N ALA A 50 -26.41 -1.17 18.52
CA ALA A 50 -27.52 -1.58 17.65
C ALA A 50 -27.06 -2.09 16.26
N SER A 51 -25.88 -1.69 15.77
CA SER A 51 -25.36 -2.21 14.50
C SER A 51 -24.85 -3.64 14.63
N LEU A 52 -24.34 -4.02 15.80
CA LEU A 52 -23.90 -5.39 16.09
C LEU A 52 -25.07 -6.37 16.15
N GLU A 53 -26.18 -5.98 16.76
CA GLU A 53 -27.36 -6.85 16.95
C GLU A 53 -28.01 -7.26 15.62
N LYS A 54 -27.89 -6.41 14.59
CA LYS A 54 -28.44 -6.64 13.26
C LYS A 54 -27.63 -7.62 12.41
N LEU A 55 -26.42 -7.97 12.83
CA LEU A 55 -25.54 -8.86 12.07
C LEU A 55 -26.03 -10.30 12.15
N ASP A 56 -26.04 -10.99 10.99
CA ASP A 56 -26.18 -12.44 10.92
C ASP A 56 -24.87 -13.13 11.35
N LEU A 57 -24.61 -13.07 12.66
CA LEU A 57 -23.50 -13.70 13.34
C LEU A 57 -24.03 -14.44 14.57
N ASP A 58 -23.41 -15.57 14.89
CA ASP A 58 -23.67 -16.29 16.13
C ASP A 58 -23.45 -15.39 17.36
N GLU A 59 -24.26 -15.56 18.40
CA GLU A 59 -24.17 -14.75 19.62
C GLU A 59 -22.79 -14.83 20.28
N GLY A 60 -22.11 -15.98 20.18
CA GLY A 60 -20.73 -16.11 20.66
C GLY A 60 -19.74 -15.18 19.95
N TRP A 61 -19.97 -14.86 18.67
CA TRP A 61 -19.16 -13.87 17.94
C TRP A 61 -19.54 -12.44 18.32
N LYS A 62 -20.84 -12.15 18.48
CA LYS A 62 -21.30 -10.83 18.92
C LYS A 62 -20.77 -10.50 20.31
N ASP A 63 -20.76 -11.44 21.24
CA ASP A 63 -20.19 -11.26 22.58
C ASP A 63 -18.70 -10.91 22.55
N ARG A 64 -17.91 -11.58 21.70
CA ARG A 64 -16.49 -11.25 21.51
C ARG A 64 -16.28 -9.85 20.95
N ILE A 65 -17.08 -9.45 19.95
CA ILE A 65 -17.02 -8.11 19.36
C ILE A 65 -17.38 -7.05 20.42
N ARG A 66 -18.40 -7.32 21.24
CA ARG A 66 -18.82 -6.42 22.33
C ARG A 66 -17.73 -6.27 23.39
N ALA A 67 -17.09 -7.38 23.77
CA ALA A 67 -15.98 -7.38 24.72
C ALA A 67 -14.78 -6.55 24.20
N ALA A 68 -14.45 -6.68 22.91
CA ALA A 68 -13.37 -5.91 22.29
C ALA A 68 -13.60 -4.40 22.32
N GLY A 69 -14.86 -3.94 22.39
CA GLY A 69 -15.22 -2.53 22.56
C GLY A 69 -14.74 -1.90 23.88
N SER A 70 -14.36 -2.72 24.86
CA SER A 70 -13.79 -2.25 26.14
C SER A 70 -12.25 -2.25 26.15
N GLU A 71 -11.61 -2.75 25.09
CA GLU A 71 -10.16 -2.80 24.99
C GLU A 71 -9.59 -1.43 24.61
N ARG A 72 -8.32 -1.21 24.97
CA ARG A 72 -7.57 -0.09 24.38
C ARG A 72 -7.27 -0.41 22.92
N GLN A 73 -7.53 0.54 22.03
CA GLN A 73 -7.14 0.46 20.62
C GLN A 73 -5.63 0.27 20.48
N ALA A 74 -5.22 -0.77 19.76
CA ALA A 74 -3.83 -1.15 19.54
C ALA A 74 -3.22 -0.47 18.30
N PHE A 75 -4.01 -0.28 17.24
CA PHE A 75 -3.54 0.26 15.96
C PHE A 75 -4.43 1.38 15.45
N PHE A 76 -3.83 2.38 14.79
CA PHE A 76 -4.52 3.59 14.36
C PHE A 76 -4.53 3.70 12.84
N TYR A 77 -5.72 3.58 12.26
CA TYR A 77 -5.94 3.66 10.81
C TYR A 77 -6.66 4.96 10.44
N ASP A 78 -6.46 5.41 9.20
CA ASP A 78 -7.02 6.66 8.69
C ASP A 78 -8.53 6.64 8.53
N HIS A 79 -9.08 5.48 8.18
CA HIS A 79 -10.49 5.23 7.92
C HIS A 79 -10.78 3.74 8.11
N PRO A 80 -10.77 3.22 9.35
CA PRO A 80 -11.18 1.84 9.58
C PRO A 80 -12.68 1.65 9.30
N VAL A 81 -13.06 0.49 8.79
CA VAL A 81 -14.45 0.07 8.55
C VAL A 81 -15.06 -0.39 9.87
N HIS A 82 -16.19 0.20 10.27
CA HIS A 82 -16.89 -0.24 11.47
C HIS A 82 -17.61 -1.56 11.24
N ILE A 83 -17.49 -2.47 12.21
CA ILE A 83 -18.30 -3.70 12.20
C ILE A 83 -19.79 -3.34 12.33
N GLY A 84 -20.63 -3.90 11.45
CA GLY A 84 -22.07 -3.62 11.44
C GLY A 84 -22.50 -2.53 10.46
N GLU A 85 -21.58 -2.01 9.63
CA GLU A 85 -21.97 -1.17 8.50
C GLU A 85 -22.75 -1.99 7.46
N PRO A 86 -23.94 -1.52 7.02
CA PRO A 86 -24.76 -2.25 6.09
C PRO A 86 -24.09 -2.34 4.70
N PRO A 87 -24.36 -3.41 3.91
CA PRO A 87 -23.69 -3.64 2.63
C PRO A 87 -23.71 -2.46 1.64
N GLU A 88 -24.78 -1.65 1.65
CA GLU A 88 -24.95 -0.51 0.76
C GLU A 88 -23.97 0.64 1.03
N SER A 89 -23.55 0.80 2.29
CA SER A 89 -22.59 1.82 2.72
C SER A 89 -21.23 1.23 3.08
N ASN A 90 -21.01 -0.05 2.82
CA ASN A 90 -19.79 -0.75 3.22
C ASN A 90 -18.73 -0.67 2.10
N GLU A 91 -17.60 -0.04 2.39
CA GLU A 91 -16.49 0.14 1.45
C GLU A 91 -15.99 -1.20 0.87
N ILE A 92 -15.99 -2.27 1.68
CA ILE A 92 -15.50 -3.59 1.25
C ILE A 92 -16.36 -4.15 0.12
N VAL A 93 -17.68 -4.06 0.29
CA VAL A 93 -18.66 -4.49 -0.72
C VAL A 93 -18.54 -3.60 -1.95
N TYR A 94 -18.39 -2.29 -1.75
CA TYR A 94 -18.26 -1.33 -2.83
C TYR A 94 -17.06 -1.62 -3.75
N GLY A 95 -15.85 -1.68 -3.19
CA GLY A 95 -14.62 -1.91 -3.95
C GLY A 95 -14.59 -3.24 -4.67
N LEU A 96 -15.03 -4.32 -4.01
CA LEU A 96 -15.11 -5.64 -4.62
C LEU A 96 -16.11 -5.67 -5.78
N ARG A 97 -17.26 -5.00 -5.66
CA ARG A 97 -18.22 -4.88 -6.77
C ARG A 97 -17.68 -4.02 -7.90
N GLY A 98 -16.93 -2.97 -7.59
CA GLY A 98 -16.22 -2.15 -8.57
C GLY A 98 -15.25 -2.98 -9.40
N LEU A 99 -14.43 -3.81 -8.74
CA LEU A 99 -13.52 -4.73 -9.42
C LEU A 99 -14.28 -5.81 -10.21
N ASP A 100 -15.34 -6.41 -9.64
CA ASP A 100 -16.15 -7.44 -10.32
C ASP A 100 -16.73 -6.91 -11.64
N ARG A 101 -17.28 -5.69 -11.64
CA ARG A 101 -17.75 -4.99 -12.85
C ARG A 101 -16.63 -4.66 -13.83
N ALA A 102 -15.47 -4.23 -13.32
CA ALA A 102 -14.31 -3.98 -14.18
C ALA A 102 -13.90 -5.27 -14.91
N ILE A 103 -13.94 -6.42 -14.24
CA ILE A 103 -13.66 -7.72 -14.87
C ILE A 103 -14.78 -8.15 -15.83
N GLU A 104 -16.04 -7.90 -15.50
CA GLU A 104 -17.17 -8.13 -16.43
C GLU A 104 -16.96 -7.39 -17.75
N TRP A 105 -16.58 -6.12 -17.67
CA TRP A 105 -16.27 -5.29 -18.82
C TRP A 105 -15.13 -5.88 -19.66
N GLU A 106 -14.04 -6.31 -19.03
CA GLU A 106 -12.88 -6.88 -19.74
C GLU A 106 -13.25 -8.16 -20.50
N LYS A 107 -14.14 -8.98 -19.94
CA LYS A 107 -14.66 -10.17 -20.61
C LYS A 107 -15.54 -9.82 -21.80
N ALA A 108 -16.42 -8.83 -21.64
CA ALA A 108 -17.27 -8.35 -22.72
C ALA A 108 -16.44 -7.77 -23.88
N ALA A 109 -15.32 -7.13 -23.57
CA ALA A 109 -14.35 -6.61 -24.54
C ALA A 109 -13.42 -7.69 -25.15
N GLY A 110 -13.56 -8.97 -24.78
CA GLY A 110 -12.71 -10.07 -25.25
C GLY A 110 -11.31 -10.10 -24.64
N GLY A 111 -11.05 -9.31 -23.60
CA GLY A 111 -9.77 -9.24 -22.89
C GLY A 111 -9.47 -10.47 -22.02
N ALA A 112 -10.47 -11.30 -21.73
CA ALA A 112 -10.34 -12.52 -20.93
C ALA A 112 -11.39 -13.59 -21.28
N GLY A 113 -11.13 -14.84 -20.87
CA GLY A 113 -12.07 -15.94 -21.08
C GLY A 113 -13.34 -15.81 -20.23
N ALA A 114 -14.48 -16.24 -20.80
CA ALA A 114 -15.79 -16.12 -20.13
C ALA A 114 -15.83 -16.77 -18.72
N ARG A 115 -15.07 -17.85 -18.52
CA ARG A 115 -15.00 -18.60 -17.25
C ARG A 115 -13.89 -18.13 -16.31
N ASP A 116 -13.01 -17.23 -16.75
CA ASP A 116 -11.89 -16.79 -15.92
C ASP A 116 -12.38 -15.95 -14.74
N LYS A 117 -11.70 -16.04 -13.60
CA LYS A 117 -12.01 -15.24 -12.42
C LYS A 117 -10.74 -14.70 -11.80
N ALA A 118 -10.71 -13.40 -11.55
CA ALA A 118 -9.59 -12.74 -10.89
C ALA A 118 -9.49 -13.21 -9.44
N ALA A 119 -8.29 -13.57 -8.99
CA ALA A 119 -8.04 -13.89 -7.60
C ALA A 119 -7.81 -12.61 -6.80
N VAL A 120 -8.52 -12.48 -5.68
CA VAL A 120 -8.42 -11.31 -4.78
C VAL A 120 -8.06 -11.80 -3.38
N VAL A 121 -6.95 -11.31 -2.83
CA VAL A 121 -6.52 -11.55 -1.45
C VAL A 121 -6.82 -10.32 -0.62
N LEU A 122 -7.63 -10.51 0.41
CA LEU A 122 -7.98 -9.50 1.39
C LEU A 122 -7.20 -9.76 2.68
N SER A 123 -6.31 -8.83 3.05
CA SER A 123 -5.64 -8.85 4.36
C SER A 123 -6.52 -8.15 5.37
N VAL A 124 -6.95 -8.85 6.41
CA VAL A 124 -7.82 -8.29 7.45
C VAL A 124 -7.01 -7.99 8.70
N SER A 125 -6.87 -6.71 8.98
CA SER A 125 -6.28 -6.18 10.21
C SER A 125 -7.36 -5.58 11.10
N VAL A 126 -7.14 -5.62 12.41
CA VAL A 126 -8.07 -5.07 13.40
C VAL A 126 -7.44 -3.92 14.17
N THR A 127 -8.27 -3.03 14.72
CA THR A 127 -7.83 -1.96 15.64
C THR A 127 -7.73 -2.43 17.09
N HIS A 128 -8.52 -3.44 17.47
CA HIS A 128 -8.60 -4.01 18.82
C HIS A 128 -8.31 -5.51 18.75
N MET A 129 -7.46 -6.02 19.64
CA MET A 129 -6.92 -7.37 19.54
C MET A 129 -8.00 -8.44 19.72
N GLY A 130 -9.02 -8.18 20.53
CA GLY A 130 -10.18 -9.06 20.72
C GLY A 130 -11.00 -9.28 19.46
N LEU A 131 -10.88 -8.42 18.44
CA LEU A 131 -11.58 -8.60 17.16
C LEU A 131 -10.95 -9.66 16.25
N ARG A 132 -9.70 -10.06 16.50
CA ARG A 132 -8.90 -10.94 15.63
C ARG A 132 -9.63 -12.23 15.23
N GLU A 133 -10.29 -12.87 16.19
CA GLU A 133 -10.96 -14.14 15.94
C GLU A 133 -12.29 -13.96 15.19
N ALA A 134 -13.01 -12.85 15.47
CA ALA A 134 -14.32 -12.57 14.87
C ALA A 134 -14.21 -11.95 13.46
N ALA A 135 -13.10 -11.29 13.15
CA ALA A 135 -12.89 -10.52 11.92
C ALA A 135 -13.20 -11.32 10.64
N GLY A 136 -12.63 -12.52 10.51
CA GLY A 136 -12.86 -13.36 9.34
C GLY A 136 -14.31 -13.85 9.21
N ALA A 137 -14.97 -14.11 10.34
CA ALA A 137 -16.38 -14.53 10.35
C ALA A 137 -17.30 -13.38 9.92
N TYR A 138 -17.06 -12.17 10.44
CA TYR A 138 -17.77 -10.96 10.04
C TYR A 138 -17.67 -10.70 8.54
N ILE A 139 -16.47 -10.70 7.97
CA ILE A 139 -16.30 -10.43 6.53
C ILE A 139 -17.03 -11.48 5.67
N ARG A 140 -17.01 -12.74 6.07
CA ARG A 140 -17.73 -13.79 5.34
C ARG A 140 -19.25 -13.62 5.42
N SER A 141 -19.78 -13.23 6.57
CA SER A 141 -21.21 -12.92 6.75
C SER A 141 -21.61 -11.72 5.88
N LEU A 142 -20.87 -10.62 5.97
CA LEU A 142 -21.07 -9.41 5.15
C LEU A 142 -21.11 -9.71 3.64
N LEU A 143 -20.16 -10.51 3.15
CA LEU A 143 -20.08 -10.85 1.73
C LEU A 143 -21.14 -11.88 1.28
N ALA A 144 -21.72 -12.64 2.21
CA ALA A 144 -22.82 -13.56 1.92
C ALA A 144 -24.17 -12.81 1.78
N GLU A 145 -24.35 -11.71 2.50
CA GLU A 145 -25.53 -10.83 2.38
C GLU A 145 -25.45 -9.92 1.14
N ALA A 146 -24.24 -9.60 0.68
CA ALA A 146 -24.02 -8.77 -0.50
C ALA A 146 -24.36 -9.51 -1.82
N PRO A 147 -24.65 -8.76 -2.92
CA PRO A 147 -24.82 -9.37 -4.23
C PRO A 147 -23.61 -10.21 -4.66
N PRO A 148 -23.82 -11.36 -5.33
CA PRO A 148 -22.77 -12.31 -5.61
C PRO A 148 -21.71 -11.75 -6.57
N LEU A 149 -20.43 -11.93 -6.21
CA LEU A 149 -19.27 -11.55 -7.03
C LEU A 149 -19.00 -12.64 -8.08
N ARG A 150 -19.47 -12.41 -9.31
CA ARG A 150 -19.52 -13.45 -10.36
C ARG A 150 -18.16 -13.70 -11.00
N HIS A 151 -17.28 -12.72 -10.97
CA HIS A 151 -16.02 -12.68 -11.69
C HIS A 151 -14.79 -12.70 -10.80
N LEU A 152 -14.98 -12.68 -9.47
CA LEU A 152 -13.90 -12.75 -8.49
C LEU A 152 -13.83 -14.10 -7.77
N ARG A 153 -12.63 -14.45 -7.33
CA ARG A 153 -12.35 -15.47 -6.32
C ARG A 153 -11.72 -14.76 -5.12
N VAL A 154 -12.53 -14.50 -4.10
CA VAL A 154 -12.11 -13.72 -2.93
C VAL A 154 -11.59 -14.64 -1.83
N TYR A 155 -10.43 -14.28 -1.27
CA TYR A 155 -9.78 -14.97 -0.16
C TYR A 155 -9.51 -13.98 0.96
N VAL A 156 -10.02 -14.27 2.15
CA VAL A 156 -9.90 -13.46 3.36
C VAL A 156 -8.83 -14.07 4.25
N PHE A 157 -7.75 -13.34 4.47
CA PHE A 157 -6.64 -13.73 5.33
C PHE A 157 -6.63 -12.88 6.59
N THR A 158 -6.83 -13.54 7.72
CA THR A 158 -6.62 -12.97 9.06
C THR A 158 -5.18 -13.24 9.52
N GLU A 159 -4.77 -12.62 10.62
CA GLU A 159 -3.49 -12.92 11.26
C GLU A 159 -3.32 -14.42 11.56
N LEU A 160 -4.39 -15.10 11.98
CA LEU A 160 -4.37 -16.53 12.27
C LEU A 160 -4.09 -17.37 11.01
N ASP A 161 -4.60 -16.95 9.85
CA ASP A 161 -4.32 -17.62 8.58
C ASP A 161 -2.85 -17.42 8.17
N CYS A 162 -2.30 -16.21 8.33
CA CYS A 162 -0.90 -15.91 8.07
C CYS A 162 0.04 -16.77 8.93
N ILE A 163 -0.26 -16.89 10.22
CA ILE A 163 0.50 -17.76 11.15
C ILE A 163 0.49 -19.20 10.66
N ARG A 164 -0.67 -19.71 10.22
CA ARG A 164 -0.79 -21.08 9.70
C ARG A 164 -0.01 -21.27 8.40
N LEU A 165 0.00 -20.29 7.50
CA LEU A 165 0.82 -20.36 6.29
C LEU A 165 2.30 -20.55 6.62
N VAL A 166 2.85 -19.71 7.52
CA VAL A 166 4.26 -19.79 7.90
C VAL A 166 4.55 -21.12 8.62
N ARG A 167 3.71 -21.51 9.57
CA ARG A 167 3.90 -22.73 10.36
C ARG A 167 3.78 -24.02 9.55
N GLU A 168 2.78 -24.13 8.68
CA GLU A 168 2.50 -25.37 7.96
C GLU A 168 3.24 -25.47 6.62
N ALA A 169 3.46 -24.36 5.91
CA ALA A 169 4.08 -24.38 4.58
C ALA A 169 5.57 -24.03 4.58
N LEU A 170 6.00 -23.03 5.37
CA LEU A 170 7.37 -22.51 5.29
C LEU A 170 8.31 -23.12 6.33
N SER A 171 7.82 -23.39 7.54
CA SER A 171 8.64 -23.94 8.64
C SER A 171 9.48 -25.16 8.28
N PRO A 172 9.00 -26.11 7.44
CA PRO A 172 9.82 -27.26 7.01
C PRO A 172 11.06 -26.90 6.18
N PHE A 173 11.18 -25.65 5.72
CA PHE A 173 12.26 -25.15 4.87
C PHE A 173 13.09 -24.06 5.55
N LEU A 174 12.79 -23.78 6.83
CA LEU A 174 13.58 -22.85 7.62
C LEU A 174 14.87 -23.54 8.07
N SER A 175 15.99 -23.03 7.60
CA SER A 175 17.31 -23.43 8.06
C SER A 175 17.76 -22.51 9.20
N PRO A 176 18.60 -22.99 10.13
CA PRO A 176 19.36 -22.12 11.01
C PRO A 176 20.13 -21.09 10.18
N GLY A 177 20.17 -19.84 10.64
CA GLY A 177 20.76 -18.74 9.89
C GLY A 177 21.19 -17.58 10.79
N PRO A 178 21.48 -16.39 10.20
CA PRO A 178 21.89 -15.20 10.94
C PRO A 178 20.89 -14.75 12.02
N LEU A 179 19.65 -15.23 11.91
CA LEU A 179 18.55 -14.94 12.84
C LEU A 179 18.53 -15.85 14.07
N GLY A 180 19.21 -17.00 14.05
CA GLY A 180 19.14 -18.02 15.10
C GLY A 180 18.79 -19.40 14.53
N ASP A 181 18.29 -20.28 15.40
CA ASP A 181 17.77 -21.58 14.97
C ASP A 181 16.48 -21.44 14.12
N SER A 182 15.95 -22.56 13.63
CA SER A 182 14.74 -22.55 12.81
C SER A 182 13.50 -22.06 13.57
N GLY A 183 13.45 -22.22 14.90
CA GLY A 183 12.37 -21.72 15.75
C GLY A 183 12.40 -20.20 15.89
N GLU A 184 13.58 -19.63 16.13
CA GLU A 184 13.78 -18.19 16.20
C GLU A 184 13.55 -17.51 14.84
N THR A 185 14.03 -18.13 13.75
CA THR A 185 13.76 -17.66 12.39
C THR A 185 12.26 -17.62 12.11
N ASN A 186 11.52 -18.66 12.51
CA ASN A 186 10.07 -18.71 12.39
C ASN A 186 9.39 -17.57 13.15
N ARG A 187 9.80 -17.34 14.41
CA ARG A 187 9.28 -16.24 15.23
C ARG A 187 9.48 -14.88 14.57
N ARG A 188 10.67 -14.61 14.04
CA ARG A 188 10.97 -13.34 13.36
C ARG A 188 10.23 -13.17 12.04
N ILE A 189 10.06 -14.24 11.26
CA ILE A 189 9.20 -14.19 10.06
C ILE A 189 7.76 -13.86 10.45
N LEU A 190 7.25 -14.48 11.52
CA LEU A 190 5.91 -14.18 12.03
C LEU A 190 5.77 -12.74 12.52
N GLU A 191 6.84 -12.05 12.92
CA GLU A 191 6.78 -10.63 13.29
C GLU A 191 6.61 -9.71 12.07
N VAL A 192 7.13 -10.08 10.90
CA VAL A 192 7.08 -9.24 9.70
C VAL A 192 6.02 -9.65 8.67
N PHE A 193 5.71 -10.95 8.56
CA PHE A 193 4.71 -11.48 7.65
C PHE A 193 3.38 -11.69 8.37
N GLY A 194 2.42 -10.79 8.17
CA GLY A 194 1.11 -10.87 8.81
C GLY A 194 0.13 -9.79 8.37
N ALA A 195 -1.09 -9.90 8.89
CA ALA A 195 -2.17 -8.97 8.60
C ALA A 195 -2.34 -7.91 9.70
N ASP A 196 -2.21 -8.29 10.98
CA ASP A 196 -2.39 -7.34 12.09
C ASP A 196 -1.18 -6.42 12.24
N GLY A 197 -1.38 -5.14 12.55
CA GLY A 197 -0.27 -4.21 12.79
C GLY A 197 -0.44 -2.85 12.11
N GLU A 198 0.57 -2.01 12.29
CA GLU A 198 0.68 -0.74 11.57
C GLU A 198 0.76 -0.96 10.05
N TYR A 199 0.59 0.12 9.28
CA TYR A 199 0.44 0.05 7.82
C TYR A 199 1.52 -0.73 7.07
N GLY A 200 2.77 -0.60 7.50
CA GLY A 200 3.89 -1.26 6.84
C GLY A 200 3.82 -2.79 6.85
N ARG A 201 3.31 -3.40 7.92
CA ARG A 201 3.25 -4.88 8.06
C ARG A 201 2.26 -5.47 7.05
N HIS A 202 1.04 -4.94 7.02
CA HIS A 202 0.02 -5.46 6.09
C HIS A 202 0.33 -5.11 4.64
N TYR A 203 0.89 -3.92 4.35
CA TYR A 203 1.29 -3.56 2.99
C TYR A 203 2.36 -4.51 2.45
N SER A 204 3.33 -4.87 3.28
CA SER A 204 4.34 -5.87 2.92
C SER A 204 3.71 -7.24 2.67
N PHE A 205 2.76 -7.68 3.50
CA PHE A 205 2.02 -8.93 3.28
C PHE A 205 1.28 -8.96 1.94
N LEU A 206 0.58 -7.88 1.57
CA LEU A 206 -0.16 -7.78 0.30
C LEU A 206 0.74 -7.97 -0.93
N LYS A 207 2.04 -7.66 -0.81
CA LYS A 207 3.02 -7.94 -1.87
C LYS A 207 3.61 -9.33 -1.73
N ALA A 208 4.08 -9.69 -0.53
CA ALA A 208 4.79 -10.93 -0.25
C ALA A 208 3.94 -12.20 -0.42
N ILE A 209 2.62 -12.11 -0.31
CA ILE A 209 1.73 -13.26 -0.57
C ILE A 209 1.81 -13.76 -2.01
N ALA A 210 2.20 -12.94 -2.98
CA ALA A 210 2.18 -13.31 -4.39
C ALA A 210 3.24 -14.36 -4.79
N PRO A 211 4.52 -14.26 -4.35
CA PRO A 211 5.48 -15.35 -4.46
C PRO A 211 5.02 -16.65 -3.82
N PHE A 212 4.43 -16.60 -2.62
CA PHE A 212 3.83 -17.77 -1.99
C PHE A 212 2.71 -18.35 -2.86
N TRP A 213 1.83 -17.49 -3.39
CA TRP A 213 0.71 -17.89 -4.22
C TRP A 213 1.16 -18.57 -5.50
N ARG A 214 2.15 -18.00 -6.20
CA ARG A 214 2.77 -18.61 -7.37
C ARG A 214 3.30 -20.00 -7.06
N LEU A 215 3.99 -20.13 -5.92
CA LEU A 215 4.69 -21.35 -5.57
C LEU A 215 3.78 -22.48 -5.09
N PHE A 216 2.73 -22.14 -4.33
CA PHE A 216 1.91 -23.09 -3.58
C PHE A 216 0.45 -23.16 -4.03
N VAL A 217 -0.05 -22.23 -4.86
CA VAL A 217 -1.48 -22.17 -5.21
C VAL A 217 -1.71 -22.21 -6.71
N ASP A 218 -1.10 -21.27 -7.44
CA ASP A 218 -1.29 -21.09 -8.87
C ASP A 218 -0.01 -20.57 -9.56
N PRO A 219 0.75 -21.42 -10.28
CA PRO A 219 2.02 -21.04 -10.89
C PRO A 219 1.88 -20.04 -12.03
N ALA A 220 0.67 -19.75 -12.50
CA ALA A 220 0.41 -18.72 -13.50
C ALA A 220 0.58 -17.29 -12.93
N VAL A 221 0.53 -17.11 -11.61
CA VAL A 221 0.70 -15.79 -11.01
C VAL A 221 2.11 -15.26 -11.25
N LYS A 222 2.17 -14.10 -11.88
CA LYS A 222 3.36 -13.40 -12.33
C LYS A 222 3.54 -12.06 -11.63
N ALA A 223 2.46 -11.45 -11.13
CA ALA A 223 2.52 -10.19 -10.40
C ALA A 223 1.42 -10.07 -9.33
N THR A 224 1.54 -9.06 -8.48
CA THR A 224 0.48 -8.60 -7.57
C THR A 224 0.18 -7.13 -7.80
N PHE A 225 -1.09 -6.77 -7.66
CA PHE A 225 -1.56 -5.39 -7.76
C PHE A 225 -2.48 -5.05 -6.59
N LYS A 226 -2.16 -4.00 -5.85
CA LYS A 226 -2.96 -3.54 -4.72
C LYS A 226 -4.00 -2.53 -5.19
N ILE A 227 -5.24 -2.74 -4.77
CA ILE A 227 -6.35 -1.77 -4.89
C ILE A 227 -6.77 -1.33 -3.49
N ASP A 228 -7.29 -0.11 -3.38
CA ASP A 228 -8.07 0.28 -2.20
C ASP A 228 -9.56 0.04 -2.49
N LEU A 229 -10.36 -0.20 -1.45
CA LEU A 229 -11.76 -0.60 -1.61
C LEU A 229 -12.68 0.62 -1.82
N ASP A 230 -12.18 1.82 -1.56
CA ASP A 230 -12.77 3.09 -1.97
C ASP A 230 -12.39 3.53 -3.41
N GLN A 231 -11.70 2.67 -4.17
CA GLN A 231 -11.27 2.93 -5.54
C GLN A 231 -11.90 1.98 -6.55
N VAL A 232 -12.21 2.48 -7.74
CA VAL A 232 -12.75 1.68 -8.85
C VAL A 232 -12.04 1.98 -10.16
N PHE A 233 -11.99 1.00 -11.08
CA PHE A 233 -11.49 1.23 -12.44
C PHE A 233 -12.60 1.84 -13.32
N PRO A 234 -12.48 3.10 -13.77
CA PRO A 234 -13.48 3.71 -14.63
C PRO A 234 -13.27 3.29 -16.09
N GLN A 235 -13.55 2.01 -16.42
CA GLN A 235 -13.18 1.37 -17.69
C GLN A 235 -13.54 2.18 -18.95
N GLU A 236 -14.73 2.79 -18.99
CA GLU A 236 -15.15 3.62 -20.12
C GLU A 236 -14.28 4.88 -20.29
N ALA A 237 -13.95 5.57 -19.19
CA ALA A 237 -13.09 6.74 -19.22
C ALA A 237 -11.64 6.37 -19.53
N LEU A 238 -11.17 5.23 -19.01
CA LEU A 238 -9.86 4.65 -19.34
C LEU A 238 -9.72 4.47 -20.85
N VAL A 239 -10.59 3.65 -21.46
CA VAL A 239 -10.51 3.40 -22.90
C VAL A 239 -10.66 4.69 -23.72
N ARG A 240 -11.57 5.58 -23.34
CA ARG A 240 -11.80 6.83 -24.07
C ARG A 240 -10.60 7.78 -24.03
N GLU A 241 -9.90 7.88 -22.90
CA GLU A 241 -8.91 8.95 -22.67
C GLU A 241 -7.46 8.47 -22.65
N SER A 242 -7.20 7.20 -22.33
CA SER A 242 -5.87 6.58 -22.42
C SER A 242 -5.72 5.61 -23.60
N GLY A 243 -6.83 5.18 -24.20
CA GLY A 243 -6.84 4.20 -25.30
C GLY A 243 -6.76 2.73 -24.84
N ALA A 244 -6.73 2.45 -23.53
CA ALA A 244 -6.66 1.10 -23.00
C ALA A 244 -7.54 0.91 -21.76
N SER A 245 -8.03 -0.31 -21.57
CA SER A 245 -8.68 -0.72 -20.32
C SER A 245 -7.65 -0.94 -19.21
N ALA A 246 -8.10 -1.18 -17.99
CA ALA A 246 -7.22 -1.53 -16.87
C ALA A 246 -6.33 -2.76 -17.20
N CYS A 247 -6.91 -3.82 -17.79
CA CYS A 247 -6.13 -4.98 -18.22
C CYS A 247 -5.19 -4.65 -19.39
N GLY A 248 -5.58 -3.74 -20.28
CA GLY A 248 -4.71 -3.24 -21.35
C GLY A 248 -3.42 -2.63 -20.80
N HIS A 249 -3.53 -1.75 -19.80
CA HIS A 249 -2.37 -1.12 -19.15
C HIS A 249 -1.46 -2.12 -18.42
N PHE A 250 -2.03 -3.18 -17.82
CA PHE A 250 -1.20 -4.21 -17.18
C PHE A 250 -0.35 -5.03 -18.15
N ARG A 251 -0.68 -5.04 -19.45
CA ARG A 251 0.07 -5.75 -20.49
C ARG A 251 1.28 -4.99 -21.01
N SER A 252 1.58 -3.81 -20.44
CA SER A 252 2.72 -2.99 -20.82
C SER A 252 4.03 -3.78 -20.78
N PRO A 253 4.77 -3.89 -21.91
CA PRO A 253 6.04 -4.60 -21.96
C PRO A 253 7.16 -3.84 -21.23
N LEU A 254 6.88 -2.61 -20.79
CA LEU A 254 7.79 -1.86 -19.93
C LEU A 254 7.78 -2.36 -18.48
N TRP A 255 6.71 -3.04 -18.04
CA TRP A 255 6.64 -3.58 -16.68
C TRP A 255 7.54 -4.81 -16.57
N GLY A 256 8.66 -4.67 -15.86
CA GLY A 256 9.74 -5.66 -15.80
C GLY A 256 10.82 -5.48 -16.88
N ALA A 257 10.86 -4.34 -17.56
CA ALA A 257 11.90 -4.02 -18.53
C ALA A 257 13.28 -3.76 -17.87
N LEU A 258 14.29 -3.50 -18.70
CA LEU A 258 15.58 -2.98 -18.26
C LEU A 258 15.86 -1.65 -18.96
N GLY A 259 16.37 -0.69 -18.20
CA GLY A 259 16.68 0.65 -18.70
C GLY A 259 17.83 1.31 -17.95
N ARG A 260 18.04 2.59 -18.27
CA ARG A 260 18.93 3.49 -17.54
C ARG A 260 18.19 4.76 -17.14
N ASP A 261 18.38 5.23 -15.91
CA ASP A 261 17.78 6.48 -15.45
C ASP A 261 18.56 7.71 -15.95
N ALA A 262 18.11 8.91 -15.53
CA ALA A 262 18.72 10.19 -15.90
C ALA A 262 20.18 10.37 -15.44
N GLU A 263 20.65 9.56 -14.49
CA GLU A 263 22.05 9.53 -14.03
C GLU A 263 22.83 8.35 -14.66
N ASP A 264 22.29 7.76 -15.73
CA ASP A 264 22.79 6.58 -16.45
C ASP A 264 22.93 5.31 -15.59
N ARG A 265 22.24 5.24 -14.44
CA ARG A 265 22.27 4.05 -13.58
C ARG A 265 21.36 2.96 -14.14
N PRO A 266 21.75 1.67 -14.06
CA PRO A 266 20.88 0.58 -14.51
C PRO A 266 19.64 0.48 -13.62
N VAL A 267 18.47 0.41 -14.22
CA VAL A 267 17.18 0.31 -13.51
C VAL A 267 16.28 -0.77 -14.10
N GLU A 268 15.43 -1.33 -13.23
CA GLU A 268 14.39 -2.30 -13.57
C GLU A 268 13.04 -1.72 -13.13
N PRO A 269 12.14 -1.37 -14.07
CA PRO A 269 10.76 -0.99 -13.77
C PRO A 269 9.91 -2.22 -13.38
N GLY A 270 10.36 -2.98 -12.37
CA GLY A 270 9.71 -4.21 -11.90
C GLY A 270 8.47 -3.95 -11.04
N MET A 271 8.28 -2.72 -10.59
CA MET A 271 7.04 -2.24 -9.99
C MET A 271 6.26 -1.40 -11.01
N ILE A 272 4.96 -1.25 -10.81
CA ILE A 272 4.08 -0.41 -11.63
C ILE A 272 3.25 0.47 -10.71
N ALA A 273 3.08 1.74 -11.07
CA ALA A 273 2.25 2.68 -10.32
C ALA A 273 1.28 3.37 -11.27
N GLY A 274 -0.01 3.27 -10.95
CA GLY A 274 -1.07 4.06 -11.56
C GLY A 274 -1.41 5.29 -10.72
N ALA A 275 -2.36 6.08 -11.18
CA ALA A 275 -2.74 7.36 -10.59
C ALA A 275 -4.21 7.38 -10.15
N LEU A 276 -4.63 8.47 -9.52
CA LEU A 276 -5.98 8.66 -9.02
C LEU A 276 -6.62 9.88 -9.67
N VAL A 277 -7.95 9.81 -9.80
CA VAL A 277 -8.83 10.95 -10.06
C VAL A 277 -9.99 10.89 -9.07
N ASN A 278 -10.36 12.01 -8.45
CA ASN A 278 -11.50 12.01 -7.54
C ASN A 278 -12.81 11.81 -8.31
N GLU A 279 -13.81 11.21 -7.67
CA GLU A 279 -15.16 11.05 -8.22
C GLU A 279 -15.73 12.36 -8.80
N LYS A 280 -15.68 13.44 -8.01
CA LYS A 280 -16.15 14.77 -8.41
C LYS A 280 -15.38 15.42 -9.55
N ASP A 281 -14.14 14.99 -9.78
CA ASP A 281 -13.22 15.59 -10.75
C ASP A 281 -13.17 14.83 -12.07
N ILE A 282 -13.62 13.56 -12.11
CA ILE A 282 -13.56 12.73 -13.32
C ILE A 282 -14.37 13.30 -14.49
N GLY A 283 -15.42 14.09 -14.21
CA GLY A 283 -16.20 14.79 -15.24
C GLY A 283 -15.39 15.82 -16.04
N ARG A 284 -14.23 16.27 -15.52
CA ARG A 284 -13.29 17.17 -16.22
C ARG A 284 -12.25 16.39 -17.04
N GLY A 285 -12.21 15.07 -16.89
CA GLY A 285 -11.27 14.16 -17.56
C GLY A 285 -10.44 13.34 -16.57
N LEU A 286 -9.97 12.19 -17.05
CA LEU A 286 -9.20 11.19 -16.31
C LEU A 286 -7.89 11.75 -15.76
N PHE A 287 -7.25 12.66 -16.49
CA PHE A 287 -5.97 13.29 -16.12
C PHE A 287 -6.16 14.61 -15.36
N THR A 288 -7.23 14.72 -14.57
CA THR A 288 -7.44 15.85 -13.67
C THR A 288 -6.68 15.59 -12.37
N PRO A 289 -5.73 16.46 -11.96
CA PRO A 289 -4.95 16.23 -10.76
C PRO A 289 -5.82 16.30 -9.51
N ASP A 290 -5.71 15.29 -8.65
CA ASP A 290 -6.36 15.21 -7.34
C ASP A 290 -5.76 16.21 -6.33
N VAL A 291 -4.47 16.52 -6.46
CA VAL A 291 -3.77 17.54 -5.66
C VAL A 291 -3.41 18.75 -6.53
N THR A 292 -4.06 19.88 -6.25
CA THR A 292 -3.81 21.15 -6.93
C THR A 292 -2.84 22.06 -6.18
N PRO A 293 -2.07 22.88 -6.91
CA PRO A 293 -1.26 23.93 -6.30
C PRO A 293 -2.12 24.86 -5.44
N PRO A 294 -1.64 25.23 -4.24
CA PRO A 294 -2.33 26.20 -3.39
C PRO A 294 -2.34 27.61 -4.03
N GLU A 295 -3.46 28.32 -3.90
CA GLU A 295 -3.65 29.67 -4.45
C GLU A 295 -2.80 30.72 -3.72
N SER A 296 -2.60 30.55 -2.41
CA SER A 296 -1.81 31.43 -1.56
C SER A 296 -0.99 30.62 -0.56
N VAL A 297 0.06 31.24 -0.02
CA VAL A 297 0.78 30.67 1.13
C VAL A 297 -0.21 30.53 2.31
N PRO A 298 -0.38 29.34 2.89
CA PRO A 298 -1.27 29.16 4.03
C PRO A 298 -0.70 29.86 5.27
N ALA A 299 -1.56 30.22 6.21
CA ALA A 299 -1.14 30.70 7.52
C ALA A 299 -0.78 29.54 8.45
N GLY A 300 -0.03 29.83 9.52
CA GLY A 300 0.15 28.89 10.62
C GLY A 300 1.13 27.75 10.36
N GLU A 301 0.87 26.57 10.90
CA GLU A 301 1.70 25.36 10.80
C GLU A 301 1.97 24.98 9.35
N ALA A 302 0.95 25.11 8.50
CA ALA A 302 1.07 24.82 7.08
C ALA A 302 2.01 25.77 6.33
N SER A 303 2.31 26.96 6.89
CA SER A 303 3.32 27.86 6.32
C SER A 303 4.76 27.35 6.55
N VAL A 304 4.97 26.59 7.64
CA VAL A 304 6.26 25.99 7.99
C VAL A 304 6.45 24.66 7.27
N PHE A 305 5.42 23.83 7.21
CA PHE A 305 5.46 22.54 6.52
C PHE A 305 4.57 22.56 5.27
N TYR A 306 5.04 23.27 4.24
CA TYR A 306 4.25 23.56 3.04
C TYR A 306 4.27 22.42 2.01
N ASN A 307 3.90 21.21 2.45
CA ASN A 307 3.96 19.98 1.65
C ASN A 307 3.02 19.96 0.42
N ARG A 308 1.95 20.75 0.40
CA ARG A 308 1.00 20.78 -0.72
C ARG A 308 1.66 21.23 -2.03
N VAL A 309 2.64 22.12 -1.98
CA VAL A 309 3.38 22.58 -3.16
C VAL A 309 4.18 21.44 -3.83
N PRO A 310 5.08 20.73 -3.12
CA PRO A 310 5.81 19.60 -3.72
C PRO A 310 4.88 18.45 -4.12
N MET A 311 3.79 18.22 -3.39
CA MET A 311 2.78 17.21 -3.76
C MET A 311 2.07 17.56 -5.07
N ALA A 312 1.60 18.80 -5.24
CA ALA A 312 0.97 19.25 -6.48
C ALA A 312 1.94 19.20 -7.67
N LEU A 313 3.20 19.58 -7.47
CA LEU A 313 4.22 19.48 -8.51
C LEU A 313 4.40 18.03 -8.99
N SER A 314 4.58 17.11 -8.05
CA SER A 314 4.78 15.70 -8.37
C SER A 314 3.52 15.06 -8.97
N THR A 315 2.33 15.42 -8.51
CA THR A 315 1.05 14.98 -9.12
C THR A 315 1.03 15.34 -10.60
N ARG A 316 1.32 16.60 -10.94
CA ARG A 316 1.33 17.07 -12.32
C ARG A 316 2.44 16.43 -13.17
N ALA A 317 3.64 16.31 -12.60
CA ALA A 317 4.81 15.84 -13.34
C ALA A 317 4.89 14.33 -13.49
N GLU A 318 4.46 13.59 -12.47
CA GLU A 318 4.56 12.13 -12.41
C GLU A 318 3.22 11.45 -12.69
N MET A 319 2.13 11.81 -12.01
CA MET A 319 0.85 11.09 -12.14
C MET A 319 0.08 11.44 -13.40
N MET A 320 0.10 12.71 -13.80
CA MET A 320 -0.70 13.23 -14.91
C MET A 320 0.06 13.24 -16.25
N ALA A 321 1.32 12.81 -16.27
CA ALA A 321 2.10 12.81 -17.49
C ALA A 321 1.51 11.85 -18.53
N ARG A 322 1.55 12.27 -19.78
CA ARG A 322 1.08 11.50 -20.94
C ARG A 322 2.26 11.23 -21.85
N TYR A 323 2.18 10.14 -22.59
CA TYR A 323 3.19 9.77 -23.59
C TYR A 323 2.61 9.96 -24.99
N GLY A 324 3.45 10.37 -25.93
CA GLY A 324 3.08 10.63 -27.32
C GLY A 324 4.04 9.97 -28.29
N ALA A 325 3.50 9.44 -29.40
CA ALA A 325 4.35 8.88 -30.45
C ALA A 325 5.20 9.99 -31.09
N GLY A 326 6.52 9.79 -31.14
CA GLY A 326 7.48 10.79 -31.65
C GLY A 326 7.87 11.87 -30.63
N GLU A 327 7.35 11.81 -29.40
CA GLU A 327 7.79 12.67 -28.30
C GLU A 327 9.00 12.08 -27.55
N ASP A 328 9.57 12.89 -26.68
CA ASP A 328 10.64 12.51 -25.75
C ASP A 328 10.23 11.41 -24.76
N LEU A 329 8.94 11.33 -24.44
CA LEU A 329 8.32 10.28 -23.65
C LEU A 329 7.33 9.53 -24.54
N ASP A 330 7.75 8.39 -25.08
CA ASP A 330 6.99 7.66 -26.11
C ASP A 330 6.41 6.32 -25.63
N GLY A 331 6.71 5.90 -24.39
CA GLY A 331 6.22 4.64 -23.84
C GLY A 331 6.83 3.39 -24.49
N THR A 332 7.91 3.54 -25.25
CA THR A 332 8.60 2.41 -25.91
C THR A 332 10.12 2.47 -25.71
N ARG A 333 10.75 3.60 -26.08
CA ARG A 333 12.17 3.88 -25.89
C ARG A 333 12.43 4.65 -24.61
N THR A 334 11.42 5.40 -24.15
CA THR A 334 11.51 6.22 -22.93
C THR A 334 10.23 6.15 -22.13
N CYS A 335 10.37 6.18 -20.81
CA CYS A 335 9.25 6.30 -19.87
C CYS A 335 9.68 7.05 -18.61
N LEU A 336 8.77 7.21 -17.65
CA LEU A 336 9.07 7.79 -16.34
C LEU A 336 9.14 6.70 -15.25
N GLN A 337 10.07 6.86 -14.32
CA GLN A 337 10.01 6.22 -13.00
C GLN A 337 9.18 7.07 -12.03
N ARG A 338 8.47 6.42 -11.10
CA ARG A 338 7.68 7.11 -10.07
C ARG A 338 8.22 6.92 -8.67
N PHE A 339 8.18 8.01 -7.91
CA PHE A 339 8.36 8.00 -6.45
C PHE A 339 7.12 8.52 -5.74
N HIS A 340 6.31 9.33 -6.41
CA HIS A 340 4.94 9.56 -5.97
C HIS A 340 4.10 8.36 -6.33
N VAL A 341 3.76 7.59 -5.31
CA VAL A 341 2.89 6.42 -5.37
C VAL A 341 1.73 6.66 -4.41
N THR A 342 0.60 6.03 -4.68
CA THR A 342 -0.59 6.02 -3.85
C THR A 342 -0.75 4.64 -3.20
N GLY A 343 -1.36 4.59 -2.01
CA GLY A 343 -1.56 3.36 -1.24
C GLY A 343 -2.23 2.25 -2.04
N GLY A 344 -3.30 2.55 -2.77
CA GLY A 344 -3.90 1.73 -3.81
C GLY A 344 -3.42 2.15 -5.20
N THR A 345 -3.59 1.28 -6.20
CA THR A 345 -3.16 1.49 -7.59
C THR A 345 -1.66 1.29 -7.84
N ASN A 346 -1.06 0.26 -7.24
CA ASN A 346 0.32 -0.11 -7.53
C ASN A 346 0.57 -1.62 -7.46
N GLY A 347 1.58 -2.09 -8.18
CA GLY A 347 1.90 -3.52 -8.28
C GLY A 347 3.39 -3.81 -8.41
N ILE A 348 3.73 -5.08 -8.28
CA ILE A 348 5.11 -5.58 -8.41
C ILE A 348 5.12 -6.98 -9.02
N ARG A 349 6.12 -7.22 -9.87
CA ARG A 349 6.44 -8.54 -10.45
C ARG A 349 6.88 -9.52 -9.36
N VAL A 350 6.45 -10.78 -9.45
CA VAL A 350 6.91 -11.83 -8.53
C VAL A 350 8.42 -12.02 -8.64
N GLU A 351 8.99 -11.95 -9.85
CA GLU A 351 10.45 -12.02 -10.02
C GLU A 351 11.17 -10.86 -9.35
N ALA A 352 10.61 -9.65 -9.41
CA ALA A 352 11.18 -8.49 -8.73
C ALA A 352 11.10 -8.63 -7.19
N LEU A 353 10.01 -9.20 -6.67
CA LEU A 353 9.89 -9.53 -5.23
C LEU A 353 10.96 -10.52 -4.79
N LEU A 354 11.14 -11.62 -5.52
CA LEU A 354 12.12 -12.66 -5.20
C LEU A 354 13.56 -12.14 -5.27
N ARG A 355 13.86 -11.27 -6.26
CA ARG A 355 15.20 -10.71 -6.48
C ARG A 355 15.55 -9.61 -5.47
N HIS A 356 14.69 -8.60 -5.35
CA HIS A 356 15.00 -7.37 -4.59
C HIS A 356 14.57 -7.44 -3.13
N ARG A 357 13.58 -8.29 -2.84
CA ARG A 357 12.98 -8.49 -1.51
C ARG A 357 12.56 -7.17 -0.83
N PRO A 358 11.79 -6.29 -1.52
CA PRO A 358 11.29 -5.05 -0.93
C PRO A 358 10.25 -5.32 0.15
N PHE A 359 10.27 -4.50 1.19
CA PHE A 359 9.27 -4.46 2.26
C PHE A 359 9.13 -3.05 2.82
N THR A 360 8.00 -2.78 3.45
CA THR A 360 7.80 -1.59 4.29
C THR A 360 7.98 -2.00 5.75
N PRO A 361 8.83 -1.30 6.51
CA PRO A 361 9.02 -1.61 7.92
C PRO A 361 7.73 -1.66 8.75
N THR A 362 7.61 -2.65 9.64
CA THR A 362 6.37 -2.94 10.39
C THR A 362 5.93 -1.81 11.31
N PHE A 363 6.81 -0.87 11.62
CA PHE A 363 6.55 0.26 12.52
C PHE A 363 6.02 1.51 11.83
N LEU A 364 5.91 1.49 10.50
CA LEU A 364 5.35 2.60 9.75
C LEU A 364 3.83 2.54 9.77
N GLY A 365 3.22 3.45 10.52
CA GLY A 365 1.77 3.59 10.63
C GLY A 365 1.11 4.52 9.60
N ARG A 366 1.84 4.98 8.57
CA ARG A 366 1.30 5.82 7.50
C ARG A 366 2.27 5.89 6.32
N ALA A 367 1.74 6.04 5.10
CA ALA A 367 2.51 6.26 3.87
C ALA A 367 3.48 5.12 3.58
N GLU A 368 2.99 3.91 3.85
CA GLU A 368 3.67 2.65 3.71
C GLU A 368 4.11 2.37 2.27
N ASP A 369 3.32 2.82 1.30
CA ASP A 369 3.59 2.77 -0.14
C ASP A 369 4.81 3.61 -0.54
N GLN A 370 4.95 4.79 0.08
CA GLN A 370 6.10 5.67 -0.14
C GLN A 370 7.36 5.12 0.50
N ALA A 371 7.22 4.49 1.67
CA ALA A 371 8.34 3.88 2.38
C ALA A 371 8.85 2.60 1.71
N TYR A 372 8.00 1.88 0.98
CA TYR A 372 8.36 0.59 0.36
C TYR A 372 9.58 0.68 -0.57
N ILE A 373 9.68 1.76 -1.35
CA ILE A 373 10.79 1.93 -2.31
C ILE A 373 12.11 2.28 -1.62
N LEU A 374 12.08 2.84 -0.39
CA LEU A 374 13.29 3.26 0.30
C LEU A 374 14.26 2.09 0.38
N LEU A 375 13.86 0.89 0.79
CA LEU A 375 14.74 -0.30 0.90
C LEU A 375 15.52 -0.64 -0.38
N VAL A 376 15.01 -0.28 -1.55
CA VAL A 376 15.51 -0.77 -2.84
C VAL A 376 16.02 0.34 -3.76
N LEU A 377 16.14 1.58 -3.25
CA LEU A 377 16.61 2.72 -4.05
C LEU A 377 17.95 2.44 -4.71
N PHE A 378 18.92 1.94 -3.94
CA PHE A 378 20.28 1.65 -4.40
C PHE A 378 20.81 0.32 -3.82
N LYS A 379 19.93 -0.67 -3.63
CA LYS A 379 20.30 -1.98 -3.07
C LYS A 379 21.09 -2.80 -4.10
N GLY A 380 22.24 -3.33 -3.70
CA GLY A 380 23.14 -4.12 -4.56
C GLY A 380 23.81 -3.31 -5.67
N ASP A 381 24.33 -3.98 -6.70
CA ASP A 381 25.04 -3.35 -7.83
C ASP A 381 24.10 -3.01 -9.02
N GLY A 382 22.79 -3.11 -8.81
CA GLY A 382 21.77 -2.93 -9.83
C GLY A 382 21.41 -4.20 -10.63
N PRO A 383 20.41 -4.12 -11.53
CA PRO A 383 19.59 -2.95 -11.83
C PRO A 383 18.73 -2.54 -10.63
N PHE A 384 18.59 -1.23 -10.38
CA PHE A 384 17.81 -0.75 -9.23
C PHE A 384 16.31 -0.81 -9.51
N LEU A 385 15.54 -1.33 -8.55
CA LEU A 385 14.09 -1.50 -8.69
C LEU A 385 13.37 -0.15 -8.67
N ARG A 386 12.47 0.07 -9.63
CA ARG A 386 11.67 1.31 -9.79
C ARG A 386 10.20 1.01 -10.08
N TYR A 387 9.33 1.95 -9.75
CA TYR A 387 7.96 1.98 -10.27
C TYR A 387 7.96 2.53 -11.68
N LEU A 388 7.46 1.76 -12.64
CA LEU A 388 7.03 2.23 -13.93
C LEU A 388 5.83 3.18 -13.76
N HIS A 389 5.91 4.36 -14.37
CA HIS A 389 4.70 5.10 -14.72
C HIS A 389 4.05 4.46 -15.94
N GLU A 390 2.88 3.85 -15.74
CA GLU A 390 1.98 3.43 -16.80
C GLU A 390 0.93 4.52 -17.07
N PRO A 391 1.05 5.31 -18.16
CA PRO A 391 0.21 6.47 -18.41
C PRO A 391 -1.24 6.03 -18.65
N GLY A 392 -2.17 6.60 -17.89
CA GLY A 392 -3.59 6.28 -18.01
C GLY A 392 -4.05 5.08 -17.18
N LEU A 393 -3.16 4.34 -16.49
CA LEU A 393 -3.58 3.42 -15.44
C LEU A 393 -4.09 4.23 -14.25
N ILE A 394 -5.37 4.62 -14.28
CA ILE A 394 -5.97 5.55 -13.32
C ILE A 394 -7.21 4.91 -12.68
N MET A 395 -7.29 4.96 -11.35
CA MET A 395 -8.48 4.59 -10.61
C MET A 395 -9.25 5.82 -10.16
N ARG A 396 -10.57 5.72 -10.12
CA ARG A 396 -11.44 6.76 -9.55
C ARG A 396 -11.53 6.55 -8.04
N HIS A 397 -11.31 7.61 -7.27
CA HIS A 397 -11.35 7.60 -5.81
C HIS A 397 -12.68 8.16 -5.30
N ASP A 398 -13.44 7.33 -4.61
CA ASP A 398 -14.83 7.60 -4.21
C ASP A 398 -14.95 7.84 -2.68
N LYS A 399 -13.93 8.48 -2.10
CA LYS A 399 -13.78 8.67 -0.64
C LYS A 399 -14.96 9.36 0.05
N GLU A 400 -15.55 10.36 -0.63
CA GLU A 400 -16.62 11.18 -0.06
C GLU A 400 -17.93 10.39 0.13
N ALA A 401 -18.09 9.22 -0.51
CA ALA A 401 -19.26 8.37 -0.38
C ALA A 401 -19.30 7.54 0.92
N PHE A 402 -18.17 7.33 1.59
CA PHE A 402 -18.07 6.39 2.72
C PHE A 402 -17.60 7.02 4.05
N ALA A 403 -16.95 8.19 4.02
CA ALA A 403 -16.05 8.57 5.12
C ALA A 403 -16.38 9.90 5.85
N GLY A 404 -17.53 10.53 5.62
CA GLY A 404 -17.85 11.87 6.17
C GLY A 404 -17.64 12.00 7.70
N PRO A 405 -18.33 11.20 8.54
CA PRO A 405 -18.18 11.25 10.00
C PRO A 405 -16.83 10.72 10.52
N SER A 406 -16.28 9.68 9.91
CA SER A 406 -15.03 9.04 10.33
C SER A 406 -13.79 9.89 10.04
N ILE A 407 -13.83 10.75 9.00
CA ILE A 407 -12.74 11.67 8.67
C ILE A 407 -12.53 12.74 9.75
N GLU A 408 -13.60 13.31 10.29
CA GLU A 408 -13.50 14.32 11.35
C GLU A 408 -13.01 13.69 12.66
N ALA A 409 -13.49 12.49 13.00
CA ALA A 409 -13.03 11.74 14.17
C ALA A 409 -11.52 11.38 14.11
N ALA A 410 -10.99 11.11 12.91
CA ALA A 410 -9.58 10.75 12.69
C ALA A 410 -8.63 11.95 12.48
N ARG A 411 -9.13 13.19 12.44
CA ARG A 411 -8.35 14.37 12.04
C ARG A 411 -7.12 14.62 12.91
N LEU A 412 -7.24 14.53 14.23
CA LEU A 412 -6.11 14.68 15.15
C LEU A 412 -5.09 13.56 14.97
N GLY A 413 -5.57 12.32 14.86
CA GLY A 413 -4.74 11.14 14.63
C GLY A 413 -3.94 11.23 13.34
N ARG A 414 -4.55 11.76 12.27
CA ARG A 414 -3.89 12.01 10.98
C ARG A 414 -2.73 12.99 11.12
N PHE A 415 -2.96 14.13 11.78
CA PHE A 415 -1.91 15.13 11.98
C PHE A 415 -0.74 14.58 12.80
N VAL A 416 -1.02 13.90 13.92
CA VAL A 416 0.02 13.27 14.75
C VAL A 416 0.75 12.16 13.98
N GLY A 417 0.02 11.39 13.16
CA GLY A 417 0.59 10.39 12.27
C GLY A 417 1.55 11.00 11.23
N ASP A 418 1.24 12.17 10.68
CA ASP A 418 2.14 12.89 9.79
C ASP A 418 3.39 13.45 10.50
N LEU A 419 3.29 13.80 11.79
CA LEU A 419 4.48 14.13 12.60
C LEU A 419 5.39 12.89 12.75
N ALA A 420 4.80 11.76 13.17
CA ALA A 420 5.53 10.50 13.33
C ALA A 420 6.16 10.02 12.00
N ARG A 421 5.44 10.17 10.89
CA ARG A 421 5.93 9.86 9.53
C ARG A 421 7.21 10.63 9.19
N ALA A 422 7.24 11.94 9.44
CA ALA A 422 8.44 12.75 9.15
C ALA A 422 9.64 12.31 10.00
N TYR A 423 9.42 11.95 11.26
CA TYR A 423 10.46 11.35 12.10
C TYR A 423 10.95 10.02 11.51
N PHE A 424 10.05 9.08 11.24
CA PHE A 424 10.42 7.75 10.74
C PHE A 424 11.11 7.83 9.39
N PHE A 425 10.64 8.64 8.45
CA PHE A 425 11.25 8.77 7.13
C PHE A 425 12.66 9.36 7.23
N SER A 426 12.87 10.32 8.14
CA SER A 426 14.18 10.90 8.39
C SER A 426 15.16 9.87 8.96
N ARG A 427 14.76 9.13 10.00
CA ARG A 427 15.58 8.06 10.59
C ARG A 427 15.77 6.86 9.66
N TYR A 428 14.79 6.56 8.83
CA TYR A 428 14.88 5.48 7.85
C TYR A 428 15.86 5.84 6.72
N ALA A 429 15.83 7.09 6.23
CA ALA A 429 16.81 7.59 5.28
C ALA A 429 18.26 7.57 5.83
N GLU A 430 18.43 7.70 7.15
CA GLU A 430 19.73 7.49 7.80
C GLU A 430 20.10 6.01 7.91
N ALA A 431 19.12 5.14 8.20
CA ALA A 431 19.32 3.72 8.44
C ALA A 431 19.74 2.95 7.18
N VAL A 432 19.26 3.34 6.00
CA VAL A 432 19.56 2.63 4.75
C VAL A 432 21.02 2.81 4.30
N PRO A 433 21.63 1.82 3.59
CA PRO A 433 23.08 1.79 3.32
C PRO A 433 23.64 2.96 2.49
N TRP A 434 22.87 3.52 1.55
CA TRP A 434 23.31 4.65 0.71
C TRP A 434 23.12 6.02 1.37
N GLY A 435 22.57 6.06 2.59
CA GLY A 435 22.54 7.24 3.44
C GLY A 435 21.51 8.31 3.08
N PHE A 436 21.49 9.34 3.92
CA PHE A 436 20.44 10.36 3.96
C PHE A 436 20.37 11.20 2.68
N GLU A 437 21.50 11.76 2.22
CA GLU A 437 21.50 12.72 1.10
C GLU A 437 21.05 12.07 -0.21
N ALA A 438 21.57 10.89 -0.54
CA ALA A 438 21.16 10.14 -1.73
C ALA A 438 19.68 9.75 -1.67
N THR A 439 19.20 9.30 -0.49
CA THR A 439 17.78 8.97 -0.28
C THR A 439 16.89 10.19 -0.53
N LYS A 440 17.20 11.31 0.15
CA LYS A 440 16.40 12.53 0.05
C LYS A 440 16.41 13.09 -1.38
N ALA A 441 17.59 13.18 -1.99
CA ALA A 441 17.73 13.68 -3.35
C ALA A 441 16.92 12.85 -4.34
N GLN A 442 16.91 11.51 -4.21
CA GLN A 442 16.14 10.65 -5.10
C GLN A 442 14.62 10.86 -4.93
N LEU A 443 14.16 11.00 -3.70
CA LEU A 443 12.75 11.05 -3.32
C LEU A 443 12.13 12.45 -3.38
N ASP A 444 12.94 13.51 -3.47
CA ASP A 444 12.46 14.88 -3.64
C ASP A 444 11.79 15.06 -5.02
N PRO A 445 10.66 15.79 -5.09
CA PRO A 445 10.12 16.63 -4.02
C PRO A 445 9.03 15.98 -3.15
N PHE A 446 8.42 14.88 -3.60
CA PHE A 446 7.20 14.32 -3.01
C PHE A 446 7.46 13.68 -1.64
N THR A 447 8.07 12.50 -1.60
CA THR A 447 8.38 11.78 -0.36
C THR A 447 9.48 12.50 0.41
N GLY A 448 10.44 13.10 -0.31
CA GLY A 448 11.59 13.77 0.29
C GLY A 448 11.25 15.01 1.12
N CYS A 449 10.06 15.63 0.96
CA CYS A 449 9.64 16.74 1.83
C CYS A 449 9.40 16.30 3.29
N PHE A 450 9.19 15.01 3.55
CA PHE A 450 9.08 14.43 4.90
C PHE A 450 10.44 13.99 5.49
N ILE A 451 11.54 14.13 4.73
CA ILE A 451 12.88 13.73 5.15
C ILE A 451 13.68 14.99 5.52
N THR A 452 14.09 15.11 6.79
CA THR A 452 14.81 16.26 7.32
C THR A 452 15.89 15.86 8.32
N ARG A 453 16.96 16.67 8.43
CA ARG A 453 18.02 16.47 9.42
C ARG A 453 17.61 16.86 10.85
N ILE A 454 16.50 17.58 10.99
CA ILE A 454 16.01 18.12 12.26
C ILE A 454 14.56 17.70 12.53
N PRO A 455 14.25 16.39 12.53
CA PRO A 455 12.87 15.91 12.59
C PRO A 455 12.14 16.41 13.84
N TRP A 456 12.79 16.39 15.01
CA TRP A 456 12.19 16.84 16.28
C TRP A 456 11.90 18.32 16.32
N THR A 457 12.89 19.15 15.97
CA THR A 457 12.71 20.61 15.95
C THR A 457 11.56 21.00 15.03
N LEU A 458 11.50 20.41 13.83
CA LEU A 458 10.42 20.69 12.89
C LEU A 458 9.07 20.18 13.41
N GLN A 459 8.98 18.93 13.90
CA GLN A 459 7.70 18.36 14.34
C GLN A 459 7.14 19.04 15.59
N TYR A 460 7.99 19.44 16.54
CA TYR A 460 7.55 20.20 17.71
C TYR A 460 7.11 21.60 17.36
N LEU A 461 7.82 22.29 16.46
CA LEU A 461 7.37 23.58 15.97
C LEU A 461 5.99 23.47 15.30
N ARG A 462 5.80 22.46 14.44
CA ARG A 462 4.52 22.17 13.80
C ARG A 462 3.42 21.91 14.83
N LEU A 463 3.68 21.05 15.83
CA LEU A 463 2.73 20.76 16.90
C LEU A 463 2.34 22.00 17.70
N CYS A 464 3.31 22.82 18.11
CA CYS A 464 3.08 24.05 18.87
C CYS A 464 2.25 25.07 18.07
N LEU A 465 2.57 25.28 16.80
CA LEU A 465 1.82 26.17 15.91
C LEU A 465 0.38 25.67 15.73
N LYS A 466 0.23 24.37 15.45
CA LYS A 466 -1.09 23.77 15.27
C LYS A 466 -1.96 23.88 16.54
N ALA A 467 -1.40 23.57 17.71
CA ALA A 467 -2.11 23.72 18.97
C ALA A 467 -2.50 25.17 19.24
N THR A 468 -1.59 26.13 18.97
CA THR A 468 -1.86 27.57 19.14
C THR A 468 -2.97 28.06 18.21
N GLU A 469 -2.96 27.63 16.95
CA GLU A 469 -4.05 27.90 16.00
C GLU A 469 -5.38 27.38 16.49
N THR A 470 -5.43 26.12 16.94
CA THR A 470 -6.65 25.49 17.45
C THR A 470 -7.17 26.19 18.71
N VAL A 471 -6.29 26.66 19.60
CA VAL A 471 -6.70 27.52 20.74
C VAL A 471 -7.27 28.85 20.24
N ARG A 472 -6.60 29.50 19.27
CA ARG A 472 -7.00 30.81 18.74
C ARG A 472 -8.34 30.74 17.99
N SER A 473 -8.71 29.59 17.45
CA SER A 473 -10.03 29.33 16.86
C SER A 473 -11.11 28.96 17.88
N GLY A 474 -10.82 29.02 19.19
CA GLY A 474 -11.77 28.73 20.27
C GLY A 474 -11.87 27.25 20.66
N ALA A 475 -11.06 26.36 20.07
CA ALA A 475 -11.14 24.91 20.28
C ALA A 475 -10.11 24.40 21.31
N THR A 476 -10.04 25.02 22.49
CA THR A 476 -9.03 24.71 23.52
C THR A 476 -9.03 23.23 23.96
N ALA A 477 -10.20 22.59 24.04
CA ALA A 477 -10.29 21.18 24.39
C ALA A 477 -9.64 20.27 23.32
N GLU A 478 -9.88 20.57 22.04
CA GLU A 478 -9.27 19.88 20.91
C GLU A 478 -7.74 20.08 20.90
N ALA A 479 -7.26 21.29 21.19
CA ALA A 479 -5.83 21.57 21.30
C ALA A 479 -5.16 20.75 22.41
N ARG A 480 -5.81 20.59 23.57
CA ARG A 480 -5.31 19.71 24.65
C ARG A 480 -5.29 18.25 24.20
N ALA A 481 -6.36 17.76 23.58
CA ALA A 481 -6.43 16.41 23.05
C ALA A 481 -5.32 16.13 22.01
N LEU A 482 -5.06 17.10 21.12
CA LEU A 482 -3.96 17.03 20.15
C LEU A 482 -2.60 16.86 20.83
N VAL A 483 -2.29 17.69 21.83
CA VAL A 483 -1.01 17.64 22.54
C VAL A 483 -0.87 16.34 23.32
N SER A 484 -1.93 15.89 24.00
CA SER A 484 -1.93 14.61 24.71
C SER A 484 -1.69 13.43 23.78
N LEU A 485 -2.38 13.38 22.63
CA LEU A 485 -2.19 12.34 21.63
C LEU A 485 -0.78 12.36 21.03
N ALA A 486 -0.25 13.56 20.77
CA ALA A 486 1.12 13.72 20.29
C ALA A 486 2.14 13.21 21.31
N ALA A 487 1.97 13.54 22.60
CA ALA A 487 2.83 13.03 23.66
C ALA A 487 2.79 11.49 23.70
N GLU A 488 1.60 10.89 23.63
CA GLU A 488 1.45 9.43 23.63
C GLU A 488 2.16 8.75 22.44
N ARG A 489 1.99 9.30 21.22
CA ARG A 489 2.55 8.66 20.01
C ARG A 489 4.02 8.99 19.75
N LEU A 490 4.50 10.16 20.16
CA LEU A 490 5.87 10.59 19.87
C LEU A 490 6.86 10.25 20.99
N SER A 491 6.42 10.10 22.25
CA SER A 491 7.34 9.76 23.37
C SER A 491 8.10 8.44 23.16
N PRO A 492 7.46 7.34 22.70
CA PRO A 492 8.19 6.10 22.43
C PRO A 492 9.26 6.25 21.34
N LEU A 493 9.10 7.22 20.44
CA LEU A 493 10.06 7.50 19.37
C LEU A 493 11.26 8.30 19.89
N LEU A 494 11.04 9.19 20.86
CA LEU A 494 12.12 9.87 21.59
C LEU A 494 12.93 8.88 22.40
N ASP A 495 12.26 7.97 23.12
CA ASP A 495 12.93 6.94 23.90
C ASP A 495 13.87 6.09 23.03
N ALA A 496 13.49 5.82 21.77
CA ALA A 496 14.36 5.14 20.81
C ALA A 496 15.61 5.96 20.43
N ASP A 497 15.46 7.27 20.23
CA ASP A 497 16.60 8.18 19.96
C ASP A 497 17.50 8.35 21.19
N GLU A 498 16.96 8.22 22.40
CA GLU A 498 17.70 8.25 23.67
C GLU A 498 18.32 6.89 24.05
N GLY A 499 18.20 5.87 23.19
CA GLY A 499 18.76 4.54 23.41
C GLY A 499 18.02 3.68 24.44
N LYS A 500 16.80 4.06 24.83
CA LYS A 500 15.93 3.29 25.75
C LYS A 500 15.10 2.23 25.02
N ALA A 501 15.04 2.30 23.70
CA ALA A 501 14.38 1.32 22.83
C ALA A 501 15.25 1.08 21.58
N PRO A 502 15.05 -0.04 20.86
CA PRO A 502 15.77 -0.30 19.62
C PRO A 502 15.58 0.84 18.61
N SER A 503 16.69 1.30 18.06
CA SER A 503 16.72 2.35 17.04
C SER A 503 16.00 1.89 15.76
N VAL A 504 15.58 2.87 14.94
CA VAL A 504 15.01 2.60 13.60
C VAL A 504 15.95 1.72 12.77
N ARG A 505 17.27 1.92 12.87
CA ARG A 505 18.27 1.10 12.17
C ARG A 505 18.26 -0.35 12.63
N GLU A 506 18.25 -0.60 13.94
CA GLU A 506 18.25 -1.97 14.49
C GLU A 506 16.97 -2.71 14.12
N ARG A 507 15.82 -2.05 14.25
CA ARG A 507 14.52 -2.62 13.86
C ARG A 507 14.51 -2.96 12.37
N TRP A 508 14.89 -2.00 11.53
CA TRP A 508 14.97 -2.20 10.09
C TRP A 508 15.88 -3.37 9.70
N SER A 509 17.09 -3.46 10.27
CA SER A 509 18.03 -4.55 9.99
C SER A 509 17.47 -5.91 10.39
N GLY A 510 16.81 -5.98 11.56
CA GLY A 510 16.16 -7.21 12.03
C GLY A 510 15.02 -7.66 11.12
N GLU A 511 14.19 -6.73 10.68
CA GLU A 511 13.10 -7.02 9.74
C GLU A 511 13.62 -7.42 8.34
N ALA A 512 14.69 -6.78 7.85
CA ALA A 512 15.30 -7.14 6.58
C ALA A 512 15.80 -8.59 6.58
N ALA A 513 16.48 -9.00 7.66
CA ALA A 513 16.92 -10.37 7.81
C ALA A 513 15.74 -11.35 7.93
N ALA A 514 14.65 -10.98 8.62
CA ALA A 514 13.43 -11.78 8.69
C ALA A 514 12.77 -11.98 7.31
N TRP A 515 12.70 -10.93 6.49
CA TRP A 515 12.23 -11.03 5.12
C TRP A 515 13.14 -11.88 4.25
N ASP A 516 14.46 -11.78 4.40
CA ASP A 516 15.39 -12.68 3.71
C ASP A 516 15.11 -14.14 4.07
N GLY A 517 14.92 -14.46 5.36
CA GLY A 517 14.52 -15.80 5.80
C GLY A 517 13.21 -16.28 5.18
N TYR A 518 12.22 -15.40 5.03
CA TYR A 518 10.96 -15.72 4.33
C TYR A 518 11.18 -16.09 2.86
N TYR A 519 11.94 -15.28 2.12
CA TYR A 519 12.20 -15.52 0.70
C TYR A 519 13.13 -16.71 0.46
N ASP A 520 14.10 -16.94 1.35
CA ASP A 520 14.96 -18.13 1.31
C ASP A 520 14.14 -19.41 1.54
N ALA A 521 13.17 -19.39 2.46
CA ALA A 521 12.26 -20.51 2.68
C ALA A 521 11.40 -20.82 1.44
N LEU A 522 10.93 -19.79 0.73
CA LEU A 522 10.24 -19.95 -0.55
C LEU A 522 11.16 -20.57 -1.61
N GLY A 523 12.40 -20.09 -1.74
CA GLY A 523 13.39 -20.67 -2.66
C GLY A 523 13.69 -22.14 -2.33
N ALA A 524 13.92 -22.46 -1.06
CA ALA A 524 14.17 -23.83 -0.61
C ALA A 524 12.97 -24.75 -0.86
N ALA A 525 11.74 -24.23 -0.77
CA ALA A 525 10.53 -25.00 -1.05
C ALA A 525 10.43 -25.46 -2.51
N GLU A 526 11.10 -24.80 -3.47
CA GLU A 526 11.14 -25.23 -4.88
C GLU A 526 11.70 -26.64 -5.07
N SER A 527 12.54 -27.10 -4.14
CA SER A 527 13.09 -28.47 -4.12
C SER A 527 12.01 -29.55 -4.05
N ARG A 528 10.80 -29.23 -3.55
CA ARG A 528 9.66 -30.16 -3.59
C ARG A 528 8.97 -30.14 -4.94
N THR A 529 8.43 -31.29 -5.32
CA THR A 529 7.61 -31.42 -6.54
C THR A 529 6.44 -30.43 -6.52
N ALA A 530 6.10 -29.90 -7.69
CA ALA A 530 4.97 -28.97 -7.83
C ALA A 530 3.67 -29.56 -7.26
N LYS A 531 3.42 -30.85 -7.47
CA LYS A 531 2.24 -31.55 -6.91
C LYS A 531 2.20 -31.47 -5.37
N ALA A 532 3.33 -31.69 -4.70
CA ALA A 532 3.39 -31.64 -3.24
C ALA A 532 3.13 -30.22 -2.70
N ARG A 533 3.77 -29.21 -3.31
CA ARG A 533 3.56 -27.80 -2.96
C ARG A 533 2.12 -27.36 -3.16
N LEU A 534 1.56 -27.62 -4.35
CA LEU A 534 0.19 -27.25 -4.70
C LEU A 534 -0.84 -27.90 -3.78
N SER A 535 -0.61 -29.15 -3.35
CA SER A 535 -1.48 -29.83 -2.39
C SER A 535 -1.51 -29.10 -1.04
N VAL A 536 -0.34 -28.71 -0.52
CA VAL A 536 -0.23 -27.99 0.76
C VAL A 536 -0.88 -26.61 0.66
N GLY A 537 -0.52 -25.80 -0.34
CA GLY A 537 -1.04 -24.45 -0.47
C GLY A 537 -2.54 -24.42 -0.69
N ARG A 538 -3.07 -25.24 -1.62
CA ARG A 538 -4.52 -25.30 -1.87
C ARG A 538 -5.31 -25.75 -0.65
N ARG A 539 -4.76 -26.65 0.18
CA ARG A 539 -5.36 -27.01 1.47
C ARG A 539 -5.41 -25.82 2.43
N LEU A 540 -4.33 -25.05 2.51
CA LEU A 540 -4.20 -23.92 3.42
C LEU A 540 -5.08 -22.73 3.05
N VAL A 541 -5.20 -22.40 1.76
CA VAL A 541 -5.97 -21.24 1.29
C VAL A 541 -7.46 -21.54 1.09
N ARG A 542 -7.87 -22.81 1.06
CA ARG A 542 -9.28 -23.20 0.88
C ARG A 542 -10.22 -22.64 1.95
N PRO A 543 -9.88 -22.68 3.27
CA PRO A 543 -10.71 -22.07 4.31
C PRO A 543 -10.80 -20.55 4.21
N CYS A 544 -9.81 -19.89 3.61
CA CYS A 544 -9.78 -18.44 3.42
C CYS A 544 -10.75 -18.00 2.31
N ARG A 545 -11.16 -18.90 1.41
CA ARG A 545 -12.02 -18.56 0.28
C ARG A 545 -13.45 -18.28 0.72
N VAL A 546 -13.99 -17.13 0.32
CA VAL A 546 -15.42 -16.78 0.45
C VAL A 546 -16.20 -17.58 -0.60
N ARG A 547 -17.32 -18.18 -0.17
CA ARG A 547 -18.11 -19.08 -1.02
C ARG A 547 -19.01 -18.33 -1.99
#